data_AF-A0A9Q3UKG4-F1
#
_entry.id   AF-A0A9Q3UKG4-F1
#
_cell.length_a   1.000
_cell.length_b   1.000
_cell.length_c   1.000
_cell.angle_alpha   90.00
_cell.angle_beta   90.00
_cell.angle_gamma   90.00
#
_symmetry.space_group_name_H-M   'P 1'
#
loop_
_entity.id
_entity.type
_entity.pdbx_description
1 polymer ?
#
loop_
_entity_poly.entity_id
_entity_poly.type
_entity_poly.pdbx_seq_one_letter_code
_entity_poly.pdbx_strand_id
1 'polypeptide(L)'
;MIKSVLYSMVMVFCGAYSEYSLAGPGDCVNTSGNQVADIYLGNITLSQSTNTPNHILYDKELSSTLLTAVCDCDENSYASHTRFSGDKNSYSSYVDNWNGFNWYSVPGFNYLAYSLEVDVYDESYSSFRRLNIPFSGYSNHVPESNCRGPSTLSSLTKGRLQIRLLRPVIGIENFDAPLGYFKMRREQTPTSSTPIIRRLDVRGSISSGHYCGVTGSNSVKHTFRTGFLTGFDDQIPSKNSSIPPLTTVVDITCNYSSVPVEIEFTGDFSTYGLKTNLDGVEIKSILSANTFGTNYIINNTTRKFQSSLDLNGLKRVQFSSGPILTKPQSQVTLGEYSATMYIRVNFK
;
A
#
# COMPACT_ATOMS: atom_id res chain seq x y z
N MET A 1 -58.96 -14.90 30.00
CA MET A 1 -58.69 -14.13 31.24
C MET A 1 -57.19 -14.08 31.44
N ILE A 2 -56.63 -12.87 31.31
CA ILE A 2 -55.28 -12.38 31.67
C ILE A 2 -54.08 -13.12 31.05
N LYS A 3 -53.68 -12.69 29.84
CA LYS A 3 -52.35 -12.91 29.22
C LYS A 3 -51.85 -11.56 28.67
N SER A 4 -51.36 -10.69 29.55
CA SER A 4 -50.78 -9.39 29.14
C SER A 4 -49.89 -8.75 30.21
N VAL A 5 -48.97 -9.48 30.86
CA VAL A 5 -47.96 -8.83 31.72
C VAL A 5 -46.67 -9.68 31.76
N LEU A 6 -45.76 -9.43 30.83
CA LEU A 6 -44.31 -9.52 31.07
C LEU A 6 -43.54 -8.81 29.93
N TYR A 7 -43.95 -7.59 29.61
CA TYR A 7 -43.33 -6.73 28.59
C TYR A 7 -42.99 -5.35 29.19
N SER A 8 -42.53 -5.30 30.44
CA SER A 8 -42.06 -4.06 31.07
C SER A 8 -41.26 -4.42 32.31
N MET A 9 -39.94 -4.31 32.27
CA MET A 9 -38.96 -4.22 33.38
C MET A 9 -37.74 -5.11 33.12
N VAL A 10 -36.78 -4.62 32.32
CA VAL A 10 -35.40 -4.34 32.76
C VAL A 10 -34.88 -3.23 31.84
N MET A 11 -35.18 -1.98 32.16
CA MET A 11 -34.43 -0.81 31.68
C MET A 11 -34.11 0.03 32.91
N VAL A 12 -32.97 -0.21 33.54
CA VAL A 12 -32.25 0.75 34.39
C VAL A 12 -30.76 0.35 34.41
N PHE A 13 -29.97 1.09 33.62
CA PHE A 13 -28.53 1.41 33.77
C PHE A 13 -27.46 0.33 33.56
N CYS A 14 -26.91 0.28 32.34
CA CYS A 14 -25.50 0.62 32.10
C CYS A 14 -25.31 1.01 30.62
N GLY A 15 -24.72 2.17 30.36
CA GLY A 15 -24.61 2.75 29.02
C GLY A 15 -23.59 2.02 28.14
N ALA A 16 -24.07 1.49 27.02
CA ALA A 16 -23.34 1.30 25.78
C ALA A 16 -24.39 1.19 24.66
N TYR A 17 -24.16 1.85 23.53
CA TYR A 17 -25.04 1.84 22.36
C TYR A 17 -25.33 0.41 21.91
N SER A 18 -26.51 -0.13 22.22
CA SER A 18 -27.02 -1.36 21.63
C SER A 18 -28.17 -1.03 20.70
N GLU A 19 -27.94 -1.16 19.40
CA GLU A 19 -28.95 -1.16 18.35
C GLU A 19 -29.91 -2.34 18.59
N TYR A 20 -30.95 -2.16 19.42
CA TYR A 20 -32.03 -3.14 19.55
C TYR A 20 -32.92 -3.06 18.30
N SER A 21 -32.51 -3.77 17.24
CA SER A 21 -33.41 -4.19 16.17
C SER A 21 -34.46 -5.12 16.77
N LEU A 22 -35.75 -4.88 16.49
CA LEU A 22 -36.85 -5.77 16.87
C LEU A 22 -36.61 -7.13 16.20
N ALA A 23 -36.16 -8.12 16.96
CA ALA A 23 -35.95 -9.48 16.48
C ALA A 23 -37.28 -10.04 15.95
N GLY A 24 -37.27 -10.53 14.71
CA GLY A 24 -38.40 -11.24 14.13
C GLY A 24 -38.37 -12.73 14.51
N PRO A 25 -39.48 -13.46 14.34
CA PRO A 25 -39.51 -14.90 14.61
C PRO A 25 -38.38 -15.63 13.88
N GLY A 26 -37.66 -16.49 14.62
CA GLY A 26 -36.52 -17.25 14.12
C GLY A 26 -35.18 -16.52 14.15
N ASP A 27 -35.12 -15.21 14.40
CA ASP A 27 -33.85 -14.48 14.47
C ASP A 27 -32.99 -14.97 15.63
N CYS A 28 -31.68 -15.01 15.40
CA CYS A 28 -30.70 -15.43 16.40
C CYS A 28 -29.86 -14.26 16.87
N VAL A 29 -29.69 -14.15 18.19
CA VAL A 29 -28.94 -13.10 18.86
C VAL A 29 -27.71 -13.70 19.53
N ASN A 30 -26.58 -13.01 19.39
CA ASN A 30 -25.31 -13.41 20.01
C ASN A 30 -25.40 -13.23 21.53
N THR A 31 -25.01 -14.26 22.29
CA THR A 31 -24.98 -14.25 23.76
C THR A 31 -23.59 -14.46 24.34
N SER A 32 -22.58 -14.67 23.51
CA SER A 32 -21.20 -14.96 23.93
C SER A 32 -20.39 -13.69 24.22
N GLY A 33 -20.92 -12.49 23.93
CA GLY A 33 -20.22 -11.22 24.14
C GLY A 33 -19.04 -10.97 23.18
N ASN A 34 -18.78 -11.88 22.25
CA ASN A 34 -17.73 -11.82 21.22
C ASN A 34 -18.32 -11.52 19.83
N GLN A 35 -19.37 -10.69 19.75
CA GLN A 35 -20.02 -10.36 18.46
C GLN A 35 -19.03 -9.76 17.45
N VAL A 36 -17.97 -9.10 17.91
CA VAL A 36 -16.89 -8.58 17.04
C VAL A 36 -15.70 -9.54 17.10
N ALA A 37 -15.18 -9.90 15.93
CA ALA A 37 -13.88 -10.56 15.79
C ALA A 37 -12.90 -9.59 15.14
N ASP A 38 -11.93 -9.13 15.93
CA ASP A 38 -10.86 -8.26 15.46
C ASP A 38 -9.72 -9.09 14.84
N ILE A 39 -9.35 -8.75 13.62
CA ILE A 39 -8.19 -9.31 12.90
C ILE A 39 -7.11 -8.24 12.85
N TYR A 40 -5.97 -8.52 13.47
CA TYR A 40 -4.83 -7.61 13.46
C TYR A 40 -3.82 -8.02 12.39
N LEU A 41 -3.64 -7.16 11.38
CA LEU A 41 -2.68 -7.35 10.29
C LEU A 41 -1.24 -7.07 10.73
N GLY A 42 -1.06 -6.35 11.85
CA GLY A 42 0.24 -5.82 12.26
C GLY A 42 0.67 -4.59 11.46
N ASN A 43 1.98 -4.34 11.46
CA ASN A 43 2.61 -3.27 10.69
C ASN A 43 3.24 -3.87 9.43
N ILE A 44 2.59 -3.68 8.29
CA ILE A 44 3.08 -4.15 6.99
C ILE A 44 3.96 -3.06 6.37
N THR A 45 5.26 -3.34 6.20
CA THR A 45 6.18 -2.45 5.49
C THR A 45 6.40 -2.93 4.06
N LEU A 46 6.08 -2.08 3.08
CA LEU A 46 6.19 -2.38 1.66
C LEU A 46 7.54 -1.91 1.11
N SER A 47 8.22 -2.81 0.40
CA SER A 47 9.37 -2.52 -0.43
C SER A 47 8.93 -2.04 -1.82
N GLN A 48 9.89 -1.67 -2.69
CA GLN A 48 9.58 -1.32 -4.08
C GLN A 48 8.90 -2.47 -4.83
N SER A 49 9.29 -3.73 -4.58
CA SER A 49 8.72 -4.89 -5.28
C SER A 49 7.33 -5.26 -4.78
N THR A 50 7.01 -4.96 -3.52
CA THR A 50 5.70 -5.27 -2.91
C THR A 50 4.72 -4.10 -2.96
N ASN A 51 5.18 -2.87 -3.19
CA ASN A 51 4.31 -1.69 -3.34
C ASN A 51 3.82 -1.52 -4.79
N THR A 52 3.19 -2.56 -5.33
CA THR A 52 2.73 -2.62 -6.72
C THR A 52 1.25 -3.01 -6.78
N PRO A 53 0.50 -2.58 -7.82
CA PRO A 53 -0.89 -3.01 -8.01
C PRO A 53 -1.02 -4.54 -8.02
N ASN A 54 -2.11 -5.04 -7.45
CA ASN A 54 -2.45 -6.45 -7.26
C ASN A 54 -1.53 -7.25 -6.34
N HIS A 55 -0.57 -6.62 -5.67
CA HIS A 55 0.20 -7.31 -4.63
C HIS A 55 -0.71 -7.70 -3.45
N ILE A 56 -0.64 -8.98 -3.05
CA ILE A 56 -1.39 -9.52 -1.92
C ILE A 56 -0.63 -9.20 -0.62
N LEU A 57 -1.23 -8.33 0.20
CA LEU A 57 -0.67 -7.86 1.47
C LEU A 57 -0.91 -8.83 2.61
N TYR A 58 -2.06 -9.50 2.56
CA TYR A 58 -2.51 -10.40 3.59
C TYR A 58 -3.27 -11.53 2.94
N ASP A 59 -2.95 -12.75 3.34
CA ASP A 59 -3.63 -13.96 2.90
C ASP A 59 -3.49 -15.00 4.02
N LYS A 60 -4.52 -15.11 4.87
CA LYS A 60 -4.52 -16.05 5.98
C LYS A 60 -5.89 -16.67 6.20
N GLU A 61 -5.85 -17.93 6.62
CA GLU A 61 -6.99 -18.59 7.25
C GLU A 61 -7.33 -17.86 8.55
N LEU A 62 -8.62 -17.66 8.77
CA LEU A 62 -9.19 -17.04 9.95
C LEU A 62 -9.63 -18.13 10.92
N SER A 63 -9.43 -17.89 12.20
CA SER A 63 -10.04 -18.67 13.28
C SER A 63 -10.37 -17.73 14.43
N SER A 64 -11.57 -17.88 14.98
CA SER A 64 -12.07 -17.07 16.09
C SER A 64 -12.71 -17.94 17.15
N THR A 65 -12.99 -17.33 18.30
CA THR A 65 -13.69 -17.98 19.41
C THR A 65 -15.08 -18.44 19.00
N LEU A 66 -15.55 -19.54 19.60
CA LEU A 66 -16.89 -20.08 19.35
C LEU A 66 -17.96 -19.03 19.65
N LEU A 67 -18.99 -19.01 18.81
CA LEU A 67 -20.16 -18.15 18.98
C LEU A 67 -21.19 -18.87 19.84
N THR A 68 -21.82 -18.21 20.81
CA THR A 68 -23.07 -18.70 21.39
C THR A 68 -24.22 -17.80 20.95
N ALA A 69 -25.34 -18.41 20.60
CA ALA A 69 -26.51 -17.70 20.12
C ALA A 69 -27.79 -18.27 20.75
N VAL A 70 -28.76 -17.39 20.98
CA VAL A 70 -30.13 -17.75 21.32
C VAL A 70 -31.03 -17.31 20.18
N CYS A 71 -31.86 -18.22 19.70
CA CYS A 71 -32.80 -17.94 18.60
C CYS A 71 -34.21 -17.84 19.13
N ASP A 72 -34.98 -16.89 18.58
CA ASP A 72 -36.39 -16.75 18.89
C ASP A 72 -37.19 -17.88 18.24
N CYS A 73 -37.73 -18.79 19.05
CA CYS A 73 -38.64 -19.84 18.59
C CYS A 73 -39.51 -20.38 19.74
N ASP A 74 -40.59 -21.09 19.38
CA ASP A 74 -41.46 -21.74 20.35
C ASP A 74 -40.73 -22.89 21.09
N GLU A 75 -40.82 -22.93 22.43
CA GLU A 75 -40.09 -23.88 23.30
C GLU A 75 -40.37 -25.37 23.01
N ASN A 76 -41.42 -25.69 22.25
CA ASN A 76 -41.78 -27.04 21.82
C ASN A 76 -41.62 -27.26 20.30
N SER A 77 -40.97 -26.33 19.59
CA SER A 77 -40.78 -26.43 18.15
C SER A 77 -39.47 -27.11 17.79
N TYR A 78 -39.54 -27.90 16.72
CA TYR A 78 -38.41 -28.53 16.08
C TYR A 78 -37.98 -27.66 14.90
N ALA A 79 -36.70 -27.28 14.85
CA ALA A 79 -36.10 -26.65 13.69
C ALA A 79 -35.31 -27.70 12.91
N SER A 80 -35.62 -27.89 11.63
CA SER A 80 -34.87 -28.73 10.71
C SER A 80 -33.51 -28.15 10.30
N HIS A 81 -33.34 -26.82 10.34
CA HIS A 81 -32.07 -26.19 9.98
C HIS A 81 -31.92 -24.75 10.49
N THR A 82 -30.68 -24.28 10.44
CA THR A 82 -30.32 -22.87 10.56
C THR A 82 -29.85 -22.35 9.20
N ARG A 83 -30.30 -21.14 8.83
CA ARG A 83 -29.80 -20.41 7.68
C ARG A 83 -28.87 -19.27 8.08
N PHE A 84 -27.83 -19.09 7.28
CA PHE A 84 -26.80 -18.09 7.43
C PHE A 84 -26.79 -17.14 6.24
N SER A 85 -26.39 -15.90 6.47
CA SER A 85 -25.96 -14.98 5.41
C SER A 85 -24.68 -14.29 5.83
N GLY A 86 -23.91 -13.87 4.83
CA GLY A 86 -22.73 -13.06 5.01
C GLY A 86 -22.78 -11.90 4.04
N ASP A 87 -22.69 -10.70 4.58
CA ASP A 87 -22.74 -9.46 3.84
C ASP A 87 -21.37 -8.77 3.93
N LYS A 88 -20.94 -8.18 2.82
CA LYS A 88 -19.84 -7.20 2.81
C LYS A 88 -20.30 -5.91 3.51
N ASN A 89 -19.36 -5.03 3.84
CA ASN A 89 -19.71 -3.68 4.27
C ASN A 89 -20.54 -2.93 3.21
N SER A 90 -21.51 -2.14 3.64
CA SER A 90 -22.39 -1.35 2.77
C SER A 90 -21.63 -0.30 1.95
N TYR A 91 -20.52 0.22 2.48
CA TYR A 91 -19.63 1.15 1.81
C TYR A 91 -18.60 0.47 0.90
N SER A 92 -18.47 -0.85 0.95
CA SER A 92 -17.62 -1.60 0.01
C SER A 92 -18.30 -1.70 -1.35
N SER A 93 -17.57 -1.44 -2.43
CA SER A 93 -18.00 -1.63 -3.81
C SER A 93 -17.32 -2.86 -4.42
N TYR A 94 -17.99 -3.54 -5.35
CA TYR A 94 -17.33 -4.59 -6.14
C TYR A 94 -16.24 -3.95 -7.00
N VAL A 95 -15.05 -4.58 -7.02
CA VAL A 95 -13.90 -4.13 -7.81
C VAL A 95 -13.79 -4.97 -9.07
N ASP A 96 -13.54 -6.27 -8.92
CA ASP A 96 -13.34 -7.22 -10.03
C ASP A 96 -13.41 -8.68 -9.52
N ASN A 97 -13.29 -9.61 -10.46
CA ASN A 97 -12.96 -11.00 -10.18
C ASN A 97 -11.51 -11.22 -10.61
N TRP A 98 -10.64 -11.53 -9.64
CA TRP A 98 -9.22 -11.69 -9.88
C TRP A 98 -8.69 -12.90 -9.11
N ASN A 99 -7.94 -13.74 -9.82
CA ASN A 99 -7.41 -15.01 -9.32
C ASN A 99 -8.51 -15.96 -8.79
N GLY A 100 -9.71 -15.89 -9.38
CA GLY A 100 -10.87 -16.71 -8.99
C GLY A 100 -11.66 -16.18 -7.78
N PHE A 101 -11.26 -15.04 -7.21
CA PHE A 101 -11.92 -14.44 -6.05
C PHE A 101 -12.67 -13.17 -6.45
N ASN A 102 -13.83 -12.92 -5.81
CA ASN A 102 -14.52 -11.64 -5.90
C ASN A 102 -13.88 -10.67 -4.93
N TRP A 103 -13.46 -9.51 -5.43
CA TRP A 103 -12.81 -8.47 -4.66
C TRP A 103 -13.73 -7.28 -4.45
N TYR A 104 -13.70 -6.75 -3.23
CA TYR A 104 -14.46 -5.58 -2.83
C TYR A 104 -13.53 -4.50 -2.27
N SER A 105 -13.85 -3.23 -2.51
CA SER A 105 -13.07 -2.13 -1.97
C SER A 105 -13.16 -2.10 -0.45
N VAL A 106 -12.05 -1.78 0.20
CA VAL A 106 -12.03 -1.62 1.66
C VAL A 106 -12.64 -0.25 2.02
N PRO A 107 -13.63 -0.19 2.95
CA PRO A 107 -14.28 1.06 3.32
C PRO A 107 -13.30 2.12 3.81
N GLY A 108 -13.31 3.31 3.19
CA GLY A 108 -12.40 4.40 3.54
C GLY A 108 -11.02 4.33 2.88
N PHE A 109 -10.68 3.23 2.20
CA PHE A 109 -9.35 3.00 1.61
C PHE A 109 -9.45 2.66 0.13
N ASN A 110 -9.37 3.68 -0.73
CA ASN A 110 -9.51 3.54 -2.19
C ASN A 110 -8.33 2.82 -2.89
N TYR A 111 -7.32 2.40 -2.14
CA TYR A 111 -6.14 1.69 -2.63
C TYR A 111 -6.08 0.24 -2.17
N LEU A 112 -7.07 -0.22 -1.40
CA LEU A 112 -7.16 -1.60 -0.92
C LEU A 112 -8.43 -2.26 -1.43
N ALA A 113 -8.30 -3.55 -1.73
CA ALA A 113 -9.43 -4.43 -1.90
C ALA A 113 -9.25 -5.68 -1.04
N TYR A 114 -10.37 -6.30 -0.68
CA TYR A 114 -10.39 -7.54 0.08
C TYR A 114 -11.28 -8.59 -0.58
N SER A 115 -10.94 -9.85 -0.32
CA SER A 115 -11.82 -10.99 -0.52
C SER A 115 -11.98 -11.71 0.81
N LEU A 116 -13.19 -12.16 1.10
CA LEU A 116 -13.54 -12.77 2.37
C LEU A 116 -14.33 -14.05 2.09
N GLU A 117 -13.92 -15.10 2.78
CA GLU A 117 -14.58 -16.40 2.78
C GLU A 117 -14.91 -16.79 4.22
N VAL A 118 -15.99 -17.53 4.41
CA VAL A 118 -16.38 -18.06 5.72
C VAL A 118 -16.81 -19.51 5.60
N ASP A 119 -16.55 -20.29 6.64
CA ASP A 119 -16.93 -21.69 6.70
C ASP A 119 -18.24 -21.86 7.50
N VAL A 120 -19.17 -22.61 6.93
CA VAL A 120 -20.42 -23.04 7.57
C VAL A 120 -20.47 -24.56 7.58
N TYR A 121 -20.69 -25.16 8.74
CA TYR A 121 -20.90 -26.61 8.82
C TYR A 121 -22.21 -26.99 8.12
N ASP A 122 -22.20 -28.05 7.32
CA ASP A 122 -23.37 -28.58 6.65
C ASP A 122 -23.50 -30.08 6.89
N GLU A 123 -24.56 -30.47 7.58
CA GLU A 123 -24.87 -31.86 7.96
C GLU A 123 -25.05 -32.76 6.73
N SER A 124 -25.63 -32.23 5.65
CA SER A 124 -25.87 -33.00 4.42
C SER A 124 -24.57 -33.51 3.81
N TYR A 125 -23.46 -32.83 4.07
CA TYR A 125 -22.12 -33.20 3.62
C TYR A 125 -21.21 -33.63 4.78
N SER A 126 -21.73 -33.64 6.00
CA SER A 126 -21.00 -33.87 7.25
C SER A 126 -19.66 -33.12 7.34
N SER A 127 -19.59 -31.89 6.81
CA SER A 127 -18.34 -31.14 6.64
C SER A 127 -18.57 -29.62 6.61
N PHE A 128 -17.48 -28.86 6.79
CA PHE A 128 -17.51 -27.41 6.61
C PHE A 128 -17.47 -27.06 5.13
N ARG A 129 -18.35 -26.13 4.75
CA ARG A 129 -18.49 -25.60 3.40
C ARG A 129 -18.02 -24.15 3.40
N ARG A 130 -17.06 -23.86 2.53
CA ARG A 130 -16.51 -22.52 2.35
C ARG A 130 -17.39 -21.69 1.43
N LEU A 131 -17.76 -20.50 1.88
CA LEU A 131 -18.66 -19.59 1.20
C LEU A 131 -17.98 -18.25 0.97
N ASN A 132 -18.02 -17.77 -0.27
CA ASN A 132 -17.56 -16.44 -0.64
C ASN A 132 -18.54 -15.39 -0.11
N ILE A 133 -18.01 -14.30 0.45
CA ILE A 133 -18.83 -13.16 0.87
C ILE A 133 -18.98 -12.19 -0.31
N PRO A 134 -20.22 -11.75 -0.66
CA PRO A 134 -21.48 -12.01 0.04
C PRO A 134 -22.16 -13.32 -0.39
N PHE A 135 -22.97 -13.89 0.52
CA PHE A 135 -23.88 -15.02 0.25
C PHE A 135 -25.19 -14.88 1.03
N SER A 136 -26.26 -15.48 0.50
CA SER A 136 -27.61 -15.39 1.09
C SER A 136 -28.22 -16.76 1.37
N GLY A 137 -28.69 -16.98 2.60
CA GLY A 137 -29.65 -18.05 2.93
C GLY A 137 -29.08 -19.47 2.91
N TYR A 138 -27.78 -19.64 3.19
CA TYR A 138 -27.13 -20.95 3.23
C TYR A 138 -27.62 -21.77 4.42
N SER A 139 -28.12 -22.98 4.18
CA SER A 139 -28.62 -23.88 5.24
C SER A 139 -27.52 -24.82 5.72
N ASN A 140 -27.40 -25.00 7.03
CA ASN A 140 -26.51 -26.03 7.60
C ASN A 140 -27.14 -27.44 7.65
N HIS A 141 -28.44 -27.58 7.39
CA HIS A 141 -29.16 -28.86 7.50
C HIS A 141 -29.01 -29.58 8.85
N VAL A 142 -28.69 -28.85 9.93
CA VAL A 142 -28.58 -29.43 11.27
C VAL A 142 -29.92 -29.27 12.00
N PRO A 143 -30.61 -30.37 12.30
CA PRO A 143 -31.86 -30.34 13.05
C PRO A 143 -31.63 -30.15 14.55
N GLU A 144 -32.41 -29.27 15.18
CA GLU A 144 -32.22 -28.89 16.58
C GLU A 144 -33.55 -28.70 17.32
N SER A 145 -33.57 -29.17 18.56
CA SER A 145 -34.75 -29.13 19.43
C SER A 145 -34.73 -27.91 20.34
N ASN A 146 -35.93 -27.41 20.67
CA ASN A 146 -36.21 -26.36 21.66
C ASN A 146 -35.60 -24.98 21.34
N CYS A 147 -34.98 -24.81 20.17
CA CYS A 147 -34.17 -23.66 19.71
C CYS A 147 -33.32 -22.95 20.76
N ARG A 148 -32.98 -23.64 21.84
CA ARG A 148 -31.98 -23.24 22.82
C ARG A 148 -30.62 -23.55 22.20
N GLY A 149 -30.26 -22.69 21.24
CA GLY A 149 -29.00 -22.62 20.53
C GLY A 149 -28.79 -23.71 19.47
N PRO A 150 -28.04 -23.42 18.40
CA PRO A 150 -27.33 -24.46 17.69
C PRO A 150 -26.00 -24.84 18.28
N SER A 151 -25.81 -26.14 18.26
CA SER A 151 -24.59 -26.92 18.40
C SER A 151 -23.53 -26.66 17.31
N THR A 152 -23.81 -25.81 16.31
CA THR A 152 -22.85 -25.42 15.24
C THR A 152 -22.08 -24.15 15.59
N LEU A 153 -21.62 -24.03 16.84
CA LEU A 153 -20.87 -22.87 17.38
C LEU A 153 -19.56 -22.58 16.62
N SER A 154 -19.13 -23.50 15.76
CA SER A 154 -17.98 -23.40 14.85
C SER A 154 -18.31 -22.77 13.49
N SER A 155 -19.56 -22.74 13.05
CA SER A 155 -19.95 -22.03 11.84
C SER A 155 -19.68 -20.54 12.01
N LEU A 156 -19.20 -19.87 10.96
CA LEU A 156 -18.79 -18.47 10.99
C LEU A 156 -17.57 -18.15 11.86
N THR A 157 -16.88 -19.16 12.40
CA THR A 157 -15.66 -18.95 13.20
C THR A 157 -14.37 -19.16 12.43
N LYS A 158 -14.47 -19.75 11.23
CA LYS A 158 -13.35 -20.04 10.34
C LYS A 158 -13.62 -19.47 8.95
N GLY A 159 -12.57 -19.28 8.17
CA GLY A 159 -12.65 -18.75 6.83
C GLY A 159 -11.30 -18.30 6.32
N ARG A 160 -11.27 -17.38 5.37
CA ARG A 160 -10.04 -16.81 4.82
C ARG A 160 -10.24 -15.34 4.51
N LEU A 161 -9.24 -14.52 4.83
CA LEU A 161 -9.20 -13.12 4.45
C LEU A 161 -8.00 -12.90 3.55
N GLN A 162 -8.26 -12.26 2.42
CA GLN A 162 -7.22 -11.75 1.53
C GLN A 162 -7.38 -10.24 1.39
N ILE A 163 -6.27 -9.51 1.43
CA ILE A 163 -6.21 -8.07 1.17
C ILE A 163 -5.14 -7.82 0.13
N ARG A 164 -5.45 -7.00 -0.88
CA ARG A 164 -4.54 -6.62 -1.96
C ARG A 164 -4.48 -5.12 -2.16
N LEU A 165 -3.37 -4.68 -2.75
CA LEU A 165 -3.22 -3.32 -3.25
C LEU A 165 -3.93 -3.16 -4.59
N LEU A 166 -4.72 -2.11 -4.74
CA LEU A 166 -5.23 -1.64 -6.03
C LEU A 166 -4.28 -0.63 -6.68
N ARG A 167 -3.57 0.14 -5.85
CA ARG A 167 -2.55 1.09 -6.25
C ARG A 167 -1.46 1.19 -5.17
N PRO A 168 -0.26 1.66 -5.50
CA PRO A 168 0.81 1.84 -4.51
C PRO A 168 0.39 2.77 -3.36
N VAL A 169 0.85 2.45 -2.16
CA VAL A 169 0.71 3.26 -0.94
C VAL A 169 1.87 4.23 -0.84
N ILE A 170 1.66 5.43 -0.29
CA ILE A 170 2.72 6.40 -0.02
C ILE A 170 2.67 6.78 1.46
N GLY A 171 3.78 6.63 2.17
CA GLY A 171 3.87 6.98 3.58
C GLY A 171 3.29 5.89 4.48
N ILE A 172 2.62 6.28 5.55
CA ILE A 172 2.06 5.38 6.58
C ILE A 172 0.56 5.61 6.64
N GLU A 173 -0.22 4.54 6.50
CA GLU A 173 -1.67 4.57 6.63
C GLU A 173 -2.12 3.56 7.69
N ASN A 174 -2.87 4.05 8.67
CA ASN A 174 -3.54 3.22 9.65
C ASN A 174 -4.87 2.77 9.07
N PHE A 175 -5.13 1.47 9.19
CA PHE A 175 -6.28 0.80 8.66
C PHE A 175 -7.12 0.27 9.82
N ASP A 176 -8.41 0.62 9.85
CA ASP A 176 -9.42 0.07 10.74
C ASP A 176 -10.76 0.08 10.00
N ALA A 177 -11.23 -1.10 9.57
CA ALA A 177 -12.50 -1.20 8.87
C ALA A 177 -13.25 -2.50 9.19
N PRO A 178 -14.58 -2.42 9.38
CA PRO A 178 -15.44 -3.60 9.38
C PRO A 178 -15.62 -4.10 7.94
N LEU A 179 -15.31 -5.38 7.69
CA LEU A 179 -15.31 -5.97 6.34
C LEU A 179 -16.46 -6.95 6.09
N GLY A 180 -16.94 -7.63 7.13
CA GLY A 180 -17.94 -8.69 7.02
C GLY A 180 -18.97 -8.66 8.13
N TYR A 181 -20.22 -8.90 7.77
CA TYR A 181 -21.37 -8.93 8.66
C TYR A 181 -22.12 -10.23 8.46
N PHE A 182 -22.23 -11.04 9.50
CA PHE A 182 -22.87 -12.34 9.43
C PHE A 182 -24.14 -12.36 10.23
N LYS A 183 -25.14 -13.02 9.68
CA LYS A 183 -26.47 -13.12 10.27
C LYS A 183 -26.91 -14.57 10.27
N MET A 184 -27.80 -14.87 11.19
CA MET A 184 -28.28 -16.21 11.42
C MET A 184 -29.76 -16.18 11.77
N ARG A 185 -30.52 -17.10 11.17
CA ARG A 185 -31.96 -17.23 11.40
C ARG A 185 -32.39 -18.69 11.28
N ARG A 186 -33.35 -19.11 12.10
CA ARG A 186 -33.96 -20.44 12.07
C ARG A 186 -34.95 -20.55 10.94
N GLU A 187 -34.92 -21.66 10.22
CA GLU A 187 -35.80 -22.04 9.10
C GLU A 187 -35.80 -21.12 7.87
N GLN A 188 -35.76 -19.81 8.09
CA GLN A 188 -35.93 -18.72 7.16
C GLN A 188 -34.61 -18.05 6.85
N THR A 189 -34.48 -17.52 5.63
CA THR A 189 -33.29 -16.76 5.23
C THR A 189 -33.17 -15.48 6.06
N PRO A 190 -31.96 -15.15 6.57
CA PRO A 190 -31.73 -13.86 7.20
C PRO A 190 -32.11 -12.68 6.30
N THR A 191 -32.70 -11.64 6.87
CA THR A 191 -33.11 -10.44 6.14
C THR A 191 -32.23 -9.24 6.50
N SER A 192 -32.51 -8.08 5.91
CA SER A 192 -31.82 -6.83 6.26
C SER A 192 -31.99 -6.46 7.74
N SER A 193 -33.15 -6.76 8.34
CA SER A 193 -33.48 -6.49 9.75
C SER A 193 -32.93 -7.52 10.74
N THR A 194 -32.55 -8.72 10.27
CA THR A 194 -31.99 -9.77 11.13
C THR A 194 -30.73 -9.26 11.84
N PRO A 195 -30.63 -9.44 13.17
CA PRO A 195 -29.45 -9.05 13.94
C PRO A 195 -28.15 -9.67 13.43
N ILE A 196 -27.07 -8.90 13.52
CA ILE A 196 -25.72 -9.38 13.19
C ILE A 196 -25.25 -10.31 14.32
N ILE A 197 -24.94 -11.57 14.00
CA ILE A 197 -24.40 -12.53 14.97
C ILE A 197 -22.89 -12.38 15.12
N ARG A 198 -22.20 -11.96 14.06
CA ARG A 198 -20.77 -11.71 14.02
C ARG A 198 -20.43 -10.57 13.07
N ARG A 199 -19.54 -9.68 13.49
CA ARG A 199 -18.86 -8.68 12.66
C ARG A 199 -17.36 -8.98 12.62
N LEU A 200 -16.74 -8.86 11.45
CA LEU A 200 -15.28 -8.93 11.31
C LEU A 200 -14.71 -7.53 11.12
N ASP A 201 -13.91 -7.10 12.08
CA ASP A 201 -13.16 -5.85 12.05
C ASP A 201 -11.71 -6.16 11.75
N VAL A 202 -11.09 -5.41 10.85
CA VAL A 202 -9.69 -5.62 10.50
C VAL A 202 -8.92 -4.35 10.76
N ARG A 203 -7.81 -4.48 11.48
CA ARG A 203 -6.96 -3.36 11.91
C ARG A 203 -5.50 -3.60 11.60
N GLY A 204 -4.76 -2.54 11.32
CA GLY A 204 -3.32 -2.60 11.13
C GLY A 204 -2.75 -1.28 10.64
N SER A 205 -1.48 -1.32 10.25
CA SER A 205 -0.79 -0.21 9.60
C SER A 205 -0.11 -0.73 8.34
N ILE A 206 -0.25 -0.01 7.24
CA ILE A 206 0.50 -0.26 6.01
C ILE A 206 1.40 0.95 5.78
N SER A 207 2.69 0.70 5.67
CA SER A 207 3.68 1.73 5.37
C SER A 207 4.47 1.36 4.14
N SER A 208 4.75 2.32 3.27
CA SER A 208 5.76 2.17 2.22
C SER A 208 6.94 3.12 2.49
N GLY A 209 8.15 2.59 2.32
CA GLY A 209 9.35 3.42 2.36
C GLY A 209 9.46 4.31 1.12
N HIS A 210 10.02 5.50 1.28
CA HIS A 210 10.48 6.30 0.15
C HIS A 210 11.65 5.57 -0.52
N TYR A 211 11.46 5.11 -1.76
CA TYR A 211 12.50 4.46 -2.53
C TYR A 211 12.73 5.20 -3.84
N CYS A 212 13.99 5.54 -4.09
CA CYS A 212 14.43 6.09 -5.37
C CYS A 212 15.65 5.33 -5.85
N GLY A 213 15.58 4.86 -7.10
CA GLY A 213 16.72 4.34 -7.84
C GLY A 213 17.27 5.41 -8.77
N VAL A 214 18.55 5.29 -9.09
CA VAL A 214 19.18 6.06 -10.16
C VAL A 214 19.59 5.09 -11.26
N THR A 215 18.87 5.10 -12.37
CA THR A 215 19.26 4.36 -13.58
C THR A 215 20.52 5.00 -14.17
N GLY A 216 21.56 4.18 -14.35
CA GLY A 216 22.93 4.65 -14.66
C GLY A 216 23.88 4.66 -13.45
N SER A 217 23.50 4.06 -12.32
CA SER A 217 24.31 3.92 -11.09
C SER A 217 25.61 3.11 -11.22
N ASN A 218 25.93 2.61 -12.42
CA ASN A 218 27.25 2.07 -12.71
C ASN A 218 28.18 3.25 -12.96
N SER A 219 29.35 3.29 -12.32
CA SER A 219 30.38 4.30 -12.56
C SER A 219 30.63 4.48 -14.06
N VAL A 220 29.99 5.48 -14.68
CA VAL A 220 30.16 5.74 -16.11
C VAL A 220 31.49 6.45 -16.30
N LYS A 221 32.51 5.70 -16.69
CA LYS A 221 33.81 6.26 -17.03
C LYS A 221 33.70 7.00 -18.36
N HIS A 222 33.70 8.33 -18.29
CA HIS A 222 33.83 9.18 -19.45
C HIS A 222 35.32 9.47 -19.71
N THR A 223 35.79 9.19 -20.93
CA THR A 223 37.18 9.44 -21.33
C THR A 223 37.20 10.51 -22.42
N PHE A 224 37.84 11.64 -22.12
CA PHE A 224 38.14 12.68 -23.11
C PHE A 224 39.49 12.33 -23.75
N ARG A 225 39.49 11.82 -24.97
CA ARG A 225 40.76 11.57 -25.68
C ARG A 225 41.28 12.90 -26.23
N THR A 226 42.42 13.34 -25.70
CA THR A 226 43.11 14.54 -26.18
C THR A 226 44.50 14.14 -26.65
N GLY A 227 44.86 14.44 -27.91
CA GLY A 227 46.20 14.16 -28.41
C GLY A 227 47.24 15.16 -27.94
N PHE A 228 46.87 16.44 -27.79
CA PHE A 228 47.79 17.55 -27.52
C PHE A 228 47.08 18.75 -26.87
N LEU A 229 47.82 19.56 -26.09
CA LEU A 229 47.37 20.84 -25.51
C LEU A 229 47.11 21.93 -26.57
N THR A 230 47.51 21.70 -27.82
CA THR A 230 47.48 22.66 -28.94
C THR A 230 46.10 23.19 -29.31
N GLY A 231 45.02 22.53 -28.89
CA GLY A 231 43.65 23.02 -29.13
C GLY A 231 43.09 23.91 -28.03
N PHE A 232 43.85 24.15 -26.96
CA PHE A 232 43.55 25.19 -26.00
C PHE A 232 44.25 26.49 -26.42
N ASP A 233 43.85 27.62 -25.85
CA ASP A 233 44.54 28.91 -25.95
C ASP A 233 45.17 29.26 -24.57
N ASP A 234 45.82 30.42 -24.47
CA ASP A 234 46.40 30.90 -23.20
C ASP A 234 45.44 31.76 -22.38
N GLN A 235 44.16 31.89 -22.78
CA GLN A 235 43.16 32.61 -22.00
C GLN A 235 42.57 31.70 -20.93
N ILE A 236 42.53 32.15 -19.67
CA ILE A 236 42.07 31.33 -18.55
C ILE A 236 40.66 31.75 -18.11
N PRO A 237 39.66 30.85 -18.09
CA PRO A 237 39.75 29.43 -18.40
C PRO A 237 39.73 29.15 -19.92
N SER A 238 40.60 28.25 -20.38
CA SER A 238 40.70 27.92 -21.80
C SER A 238 39.80 26.75 -22.16
N LYS A 239 39.13 26.83 -23.30
CA LYS A 239 38.31 25.74 -23.85
C LYS A 239 38.88 25.27 -25.17
N ASN A 240 38.82 23.97 -25.39
CA ASN A 240 39.16 23.38 -26.67
C ASN A 240 37.89 23.01 -27.44
N SER A 241 37.56 23.81 -28.45
CA SER A 241 36.38 23.58 -29.31
C SER A 241 36.48 22.31 -30.15
N SER A 242 37.68 21.75 -30.32
CA SER A 242 37.92 20.50 -31.06
C SER A 242 37.65 19.26 -30.20
N ILE A 243 37.49 19.40 -28.88
CA ILE A 243 37.06 18.30 -27.99
C ILE A 243 35.55 18.41 -27.82
N PRO A 244 34.75 17.52 -28.44
CA PRO A 244 33.30 17.57 -28.27
C PRO A 244 32.94 17.27 -26.80
N PRO A 245 32.02 18.04 -26.19
CA PRO A 245 31.57 17.76 -24.84
C PRO A 245 30.80 16.44 -24.80
N LEU A 246 30.99 15.67 -23.73
CA LEU A 246 30.27 14.43 -23.50
C LEU A 246 28.97 14.73 -22.76
N THR A 247 27.85 14.28 -23.32
CA THR A 247 26.54 14.41 -22.68
C THR A 247 26.29 13.19 -21.79
N THR A 248 25.95 13.44 -20.54
CA THR A 248 25.56 12.43 -19.55
C THR A 248 24.09 12.63 -19.19
N VAL A 249 23.35 11.53 -19.18
CA VAL A 249 21.94 11.48 -18.78
C VAL A 249 21.82 10.54 -17.58
N VAL A 250 21.18 11.04 -16.52
CA VAL A 250 20.93 10.32 -15.28
C VAL A 250 19.45 10.38 -15.00
N ASP A 251 18.81 9.22 -14.93
CA ASP A 251 17.38 9.11 -14.67
C ASP A 251 17.19 8.70 -13.21
N ILE A 252 16.56 9.57 -12.42
CA ILE A 252 16.17 9.32 -11.03
C ILE A 252 14.71 8.85 -11.05
N THR A 253 14.46 7.64 -10.56
CA THR A 253 13.13 7.03 -10.57
C THR A 253 12.72 6.67 -9.16
N CYS A 254 11.58 7.18 -8.71
CA CYS A 254 11.05 7.01 -7.37
C CYS A 254 9.68 6.32 -7.38
N ASN A 255 9.31 5.70 -6.26
CA ASN A 255 7.98 5.10 -6.06
C ASN A 255 6.90 6.11 -5.61
N TYR A 256 7.18 7.41 -5.70
CA TYR A 256 6.27 8.51 -5.43
C TYR A 256 6.51 9.65 -6.44
N SER A 257 5.47 10.45 -6.68
CA SER A 257 5.44 11.50 -7.69
C SER A 257 5.19 12.87 -7.09
N SER A 258 5.50 13.93 -7.86
CA SER A 258 5.21 15.32 -7.47
C SER A 258 5.83 15.81 -6.15
N VAL A 259 6.85 15.12 -5.64
CA VAL A 259 7.57 15.50 -4.43
C VAL A 259 8.70 16.48 -4.77
N PRO A 260 8.87 17.57 -4.00
CA PRO A 260 10.03 18.45 -4.11
C PRO A 260 11.32 17.71 -3.78
N VAL A 261 12.32 17.89 -4.63
CA VAL A 261 13.66 17.30 -4.48
C VAL A 261 14.73 18.36 -4.66
N GLU A 262 15.80 18.24 -3.89
CA GLU A 262 17.05 18.96 -4.10
C GLU A 262 18.08 18.00 -4.70
N ILE A 263 18.55 18.31 -5.91
CA ILE A 263 19.62 17.58 -6.57
C ILE A 263 20.93 18.30 -6.26
N GLU A 264 21.84 17.59 -5.60
CA GLU A 264 23.15 18.10 -5.20
C GLU A 264 24.27 17.35 -5.93
N PHE A 265 25.17 18.08 -6.57
CA PHE A 265 26.42 17.55 -7.11
C PHE A 265 27.53 17.74 -6.09
N THR A 266 28.16 16.65 -5.69
CA THR A 266 29.26 16.64 -4.71
C THR A 266 30.57 16.17 -5.36
N GLY A 267 31.69 16.72 -4.91
CA GLY A 267 33.00 16.60 -5.52
C GLY A 267 33.88 17.79 -5.11
N ASP A 268 35.16 17.77 -5.49
CA ASP A 268 36.04 18.92 -5.30
C ASP A 268 35.85 19.91 -6.46
N PHE A 269 35.06 20.95 -6.22
CA PHE A 269 34.75 21.97 -7.23
C PHE A 269 35.51 23.27 -6.96
N SER A 270 35.94 23.94 -8.03
CA SER A 270 36.41 25.32 -8.03
C SER A 270 35.33 26.27 -8.59
N THR A 271 35.69 27.51 -8.91
CA THR A 271 34.84 28.43 -9.67
C THR A 271 34.61 28.00 -11.13
N TYR A 272 35.52 27.21 -11.71
CA TYR A 272 35.51 26.84 -13.12
C TYR A 272 34.86 25.48 -13.41
N GLY A 273 35.03 24.51 -12.51
CA GLY A 273 34.43 23.19 -12.65
C GLY A 273 34.90 22.21 -11.57
N LEU A 274 34.84 20.92 -11.90
CA LEU A 274 35.31 19.83 -11.05
C LEU A 274 36.84 19.70 -11.19
N LYS A 275 37.55 19.79 -10.08
CA LYS A 275 39.00 19.61 -10.05
C LYS A 275 39.39 18.18 -10.36
N THR A 276 40.47 18.05 -11.10
CA THR A 276 41.09 16.76 -11.37
C THR A 276 42.22 16.50 -10.36
N ASN A 277 42.77 15.29 -10.39
CA ASN A 277 43.90 14.86 -9.56
C ASN A 277 45.23 15.61 -9.85
N LEU A 278 45.31 16.38 -10.93
CA LEU A 278 46.47 17.17 -11.31
C LEU A 278 46.05 18.62 -11.57
N ASP A 279 46.92 19.57 -11.24
CA ASP A 279 46.61 20.99 -11.37
C ASP A 279 46.65 21.46 -12.84
N GLY A 280 45.85 22.47 -13.16
CA GLY A 280 45.80 23.11 -14.49
C GLY A 280 44.72 22.58 -15.43
N VAL A 281 44.03 21.47 -15.11
CA VAL A 281 42.88 20.97 -15.88
C VAL A 281 41.69 20.71 -14.96
N GLU A 282 40.52 21.20 -15.35
CA GLU A 282 39.26 20.92 -14.68
C GLU A 282 38.20 20.41 -15.66
N ILE A 283 37.17 19.74 -15.14
CA ILE A 283 36.02 19.31 -15.94
C ILE A 283 34.89 20.32 -15.74
N LYS A 284 34.59 21.08 -16.80
CA LYS A 284 33.44 21.96 -16.82
C LYS A 284 32.19 21.18 -17.20
N SER A 285 31.20 21.14 -16.30
CA SER A 285 29.90 20.52 -16.54
C SER A 285 28.81 21.57 -16.62
N ILE A 286 27.97 21.50 -17.66
CA ILE A 286 26.85 22.40 -17.91
C ILE A 286 25.56 21.60 -17.87
N LEU A 287 24.73 21.90 -16.89
CA LEU A 287 23.40 21.34 -16.72
C LEU A 287 22.47 21.87 -17.80
N SER A 288 21.69 20.99 -18.42
CA SER A 288 20.80 21.34 -19.51
C SER A 288 19.59 22.14 -19.03
N ALA A 289 19.22 23.17 -19.79
CA ALA A 289 17.97 23.91 -19.63
C ALA A 289 16.73 23.00 -19.71
N ASN A 290 16.80 21.87 -20.40
CA ASN A 290 15.71 20.89 -20.43
C ASN A 290 15.44 20.28 -19.04
N THR A 291 16.41 20.31 -18.13
CA THR A 291 16.25 19.75 -16.78
C THR A 291 15.76 20.80 -15.76
N PHE A 292 16.21 22.05 -15.85
CA PHE A 292 15.95 23.10 -14.84
C PHE A 292 15.53 24.46 -15.41
N GLY A 293 15.08 24.52 -16.66
CA GLY A 293 14.60 25.72 -17.34
C GLY A 293 15.70 26.68 -17.82
N THR A 294 16.93 26.54 -17.31
CA THR A 294 18.10 27.35 -17.70
C THR A 294 19.37 26.50 -17.64
N ASN A 295 20.39 26.90 -18.41
CA ASN A 295 21.69 26.23 -18.37
C ASN A 295 22.49 26.71 -17.16
N TYR A 296 22.90 25.79 -16.29
CA TYR A 296 23.72 26.09 -15.11
C TYR A 296 25.10 25.47 -15.22
N ILE A 297 26.13 26.20 -14.82
CA ILE A 297 27.48 25.63 -14.66
C ILE A 297 27.54 24.99 -13.27
N ILE A 298 27.96 23.73 -13.20
CA ILE A 298 28.16 23.04 -11.93
C ILE A 298 29.52 23.44 -11.36
N ASN A 299 29.53 24.14 -10.23
CA ASN A 299 30.75 24.64 -9.59
C ASN A 299 30.57 24.77 -8.06
N ASN A 300 31.54 25.37 -7.37
CA ASN A 300 31.52 25.49 -5.91
C ASN A 300 30.33 26.30 -5.35
N THR A 301 29.77 27.24 -6.11
CA THR A 301 28.62 28.06 -5.69
C THR A 301 27.29 27.52 -6.19
N THR A 302 27.28 26.83 -7.33
CA THR A 302 26.08 26.43 -8.07
C THR A 302 26.06 24.92 -8.25
N ARG A 303 25.87 24.18 -7.15
CA ARG A 303 25.85 22.71 -7.12
C ARG A 303 24.58 22.08 -6.56
N LYS A 304 23.62 22.90 -6.13
CA LYS A 304 22.34 22.48 -5.55
C LYS A 304 21.20 23.06 -6.35
N PHE A 305 20.26 22.21 -6.76
CA PHE A 305 19.16 22.59 -7.64
C PHE A 305 17.84 22.08 -7.09
N GLN A 306 16.88 22.98 -6.89
CA GLN A 306 15.52 22.60 -6.52
C GLN A 306 14.76 22.13 -7.77
N SER A 307 13.98 21.06 -7.63
CA SER A 307 13.11 20.53 -8.66
C SER A 307 11.96 19.75 -8.01
N SER A 308 11.09 19.16 -8.83
CA SER A 308 10.16 18.12 -8.42
C SER A 308 10.31 16.89 -9.32
N LEU A 309 9.90 15.73 -8.81
CA LEU A 309 9.64 14.55 -9.63
C LEU A 309 8.40 14.78 -10.50
N ASP A 310 8.35 14.16 -11.68
CA ASP A 310 7.16 14.21 -12.52
C ASP A 310 6.00 13.35 -11.94
N LEU A 311 4.88 13.29 -12.67
CA LEU A 311 3.69 12.53 -12.27
C LEU A 311 3.94 11.02 -12.18
N ASN A 312 5.00 10.51 -12.80
CA ASN A 312 5.42 9.12 -12.78
C ASN A 312 6.56 8.86 -11.78
N GLY A 313 6.96 9.86 -10.99
CA GLY A 313 8.09 9.72 -10.06
C GLY A 313 9.45 9.73 -10.74
N LEU A 314 9.54 10.21 -11.99
CA LEU A 314 10.78 10.29 -12.75
C LEU A 314 11.35 11.72 -12.75
N LYS A 315 12.67 11.83 -12.70
CA LYS A 315 13.40 13.04 -13.03
C LYS A 315 14.64 12.71 -13.86
N ARG A 316 14.67 13.25 -15.08
CA ARG A 316 15.82 13.15 -15.98
C ARG A 316 16.76 14.33 -15.79
N VAL A 317 17.99 14.05 -15.37
CA VAL A 317 19.08 15.02 -15.22
C VAL A 317 20.05 14.88 -16.36
N GLN A 318 20.21 15.93 -17.16
CA GLN A 318 21.15 15.94 -18.29
C GLN A 318 22.18 17.05 -18.12
N PHE A 319 23.45 16.72 -18.30
CA PHE A 319 24.53 17.69 -18.32
C PHE A 319 25.58 17.32 -19.36
N SER A 320 26.26 18.32 -19.91
CA SER A 320 27.37 18.16 -20.84
C SER A 320 28.68 18.53 -20.15
N SER A 321 29.71 17.70 -20.31
CA SER A 321 31.00 17.88 -19.63
C SER A 321 32.14 17.95 -20.64
N GLY A 322 33.14 18.78 -20.36
CA GLY A 322 34.36 18.88 -21.18
C GLY A 322 35.54 19.42 -20.38
N PRO A 323 36.79 19.05 -20.77
CA PRO A 323 37.98 19.57 -20.11
C PRO A 323 38.19 21.05 -20.44
N ILE A 324 38.67 21.80 -19.45
CA ILE A 324 39.11 23.18 -19.58
C ILE A 324 40.47 23.36 -18.92
N LEU A 325 41.30 24.26 -19.44
CA LEU A 325 42.52 24.65 -18.75
C LEU A 325 42.25 25.77 -17.76
N THR A 326 42.79 25.62 -16.56
CA THR A 326 42.79 26.65 -15.52
C THR A 326 44.18 27.28 -15.33
N LYS A 327 45.15 26.87 -16.15
CA LYS A 327 46.49 27.45 -16.26
C LYS A 327 46.95 27.55 -17.72
N PRO A 328 47.91 28.46 -18.03
CA PRO A 328 48.52 28.52 -19.35
C PRO A 328 49.12 27.16 -19.75
N GLN A 329 49.17 26.86 -21.04
CA GLN A 329 49.59 25.54 -21.54
C GLN A 329 50.98 25.14 -21.05
N SER A 330 51.89 26.11 -20.96
CA SER A 330 53.26 25.93 -20.48
C SER A 330 53.36 25.50 -19.02
N GLN A 331 52.28 25.64 -18.24
CA GLN A 331 52.22 25.30 -16.81
C GLN A 331 51.38 24.05 -16.53
N VAL A 332 50.81 23.43 -17.56
CA VAL A 332 50.01 22.20 -17.44
C VAL A 332 50.93 21.00 -17.57
N THR A 333 50.85 20.06 -16.62
CA THR A 333 51.70 18.86 -16.63
C THR A 333 51.14 17.83 -17.63
N LEU A 334 51.99 17.19 -18.43
CA LEU A 334 51.53 16.09 -19.29
C LEU A 334 51.23 14.85 -18.44
N GLY A 335 50.04 14.28 -18.57
CA GLY A 335 49.64 13.11 -17.79
C GLY A 335 48.17 12.76 -17.94
N GLU A 336 47.75 11.73 -17.19
CA GLU A 336 46.35 11.33 -17.10
C GLU A 336 45.62 12.09 -15.99
N TYR A 337 44.58 12.82 -16.40
CA TYR A 337 43.71 13.59 -15.51
C TYR A 337 42.43 12.80 -15.22
N SER A 338 42.02 12.78 -13.96
CA SER A 338 40.80 12.09 -13.50
C SER A 338 40.11 12.88 -12.40
N ALA A 339 38.78 12.76 -12.34
CA ALA A 339 37.95 13.40 -11.33
C ALA A 339 36.70 12.54 -11.07
N THR A 340 36.10 12.68 -9.90
CA THR A 340 34.85 11.98 -9.53
C THR A 340 33.82 12.98 -9.03
N MET A 341 32.60 12.88 -9.55
CA MET A 341 31.45 13.65 -9.13
C MET A 341 30.34 12.68 -8.70
N TYR A 342 29.71 12.96 -7.56
CA TYR A 342 28.57 12.20 -7.07
C TYR A 342 27.31 13.04 -7.16
N ILE A 343 26.20 12.42 -7.54
CA ILE A 343 24.88 13.04 -7.54
C ILE A 343 24.13 12.53 -6.33
N ARG A 344 23.69 13.44 -5.46
CA ARG A 344 22.85 13.17 -4.30
C ARG A 344 21.46 13.76 -4.54
N VAL A 345 20.44 12.99 -4.19
CA VAL A 345 19.04 13.42 -4.25
C VAL A 345 18.53 13.53 -2.82
N ASN A 346 18.18 14.75 -2.40
CA ASN A 346 17.65 15.04 -1.08
C ASN A 346 16.14 15.31 -1.20
N PHE A 347 15.32 14.54 -0.49
CA PHE A 347 13.86 14.74 -0.43
C PHE A 347 13.55 15.78 0.63
N LYS A 348 12.66 16.73 0.30
CA LYS A 348 12.26 17.83 1.19
C LYS A 348 10.85 17.68 1.70
#